data_AF-A0A3B0U6Z9-F1
#
_entry.id   AF-A0A3B0U6Z9-F1
#
_cell.length_a   1.000
_cell.length_b   1.000
_cell.length_c   1.000
_cell.angle_alpha   90.00
_cell.angle_beta   90.00
_cell.angle_gamma   90.00
#
_symmetry.space_group_name_H-M   'P 1'
#
loop_
_entity.id
_entity.type
_entity.pdbx_description
1 polymer ?
#
loop_
_entity_poly.entity_id
_entity_poly.type
_entity_poly.pdbx_seq_one_letter_code
_entity_poly.pdbx_strand_id
1 'polypeptide(L)'
;LCIAISGRCGMSLFTSNASANRGACEQNCRKEYEVTDKDTGKKLIIDNEFIMSPNDISTLEFLDTLLESGVKVLKIEGRARSPEYVFKVIYAYRQALNAIQNGTYTKEFVESLYPQLEDVYNRGLSSGYYLGREQGWSEVYGSKARKQKIEIGKITNYFIEFQV
;
A
#
# COMPACT_ATOMS: atom_id res chain seq x y z
N LEU A 1 4.44 -1.61 1.16
CA LEU A 1 5.81 -1.13 1.43
C LEU A 1 6.85 -2.23 1.10
N CYS A 2 8.13 -1.91 0.84
CA CYS A 2 9.20 -2.92 0.69
C CYS A 2 10.03 -3.03 1.96
N ILE A 3 10.50 -4.23 2.29
CA ILE A 3 11.57 -4.42 3.28
C ILE A 3 12.91 -4.27 2.54
N ALA A 4 13.62 -3.18 2.82
CA ALA A 4 14.86 -2.83 2.16
C ALA A 4 15.75 -2.01 3.10
N ILE A 5 17.06 -2.20 2.99
CA ILE A 5 18.05 -1.40 3.73
C ILE A 5 18.61 -0.39 2.74
N SER A 6 18.53 0.91 3.06
CA SER A 6 18.98 2.00 2.18
C SER A 6 18.38 1.91 0.77
N GLY A 7 17.09 1.52 0.67
CA GLY A 7 16.39 1.37 -0.60
C GLY A 7 16.84 0.18 -1.46
N ARG A 8 17.76 -0.66 -0.98
CA ARG A 8 18.23 -1.86 -1.68
C ARG A 8 17.57 -3.11 -1.12
N CYS A 9 16.89 -3.86 -1.98
CA CYS A 9 16.34 -5.17 -1.66
C CYS A 9 17.09 -6.26 -2.43
N GLY A 10 17.59 -7.28 -1.72
CA GLY A 10 18.35 -8.40 -2.30
C GLY A 10 17.59 -9.73 -2.33
N MET A 11 16.39 -9.80 -1.74
CA MET A 11 15.70 -11.07 -1.50
C MET A 11 15.44 -11.86 -2.78
N SER A 12 14.77 -11.24 -3.77
CA SER A 12 14.44 -11.92 -5.03
C SER A 12 15.67 -12.19 -5.90
N LEU A 13 16.72 -11.36 -5.80
CA LEU A 13 17.97 -11.63 -6.49
C LEU A 13 18.61 -12.91 -5.94
N PHE A 14 18.63 -13.07 -4.62
CA PHE A 14 19.22 -14.22 -3.97
C PHE A 14 18.44 -15.52 -4.22
N THR A 15 17.10 -15.49 -4.16
CA THR A 15 16.29 -16.71 -4.24
C THR A 15 16.01 -17.18 -5.67
N SER A 16 15.93 -16.25 -6.63
CA SER A 16 15.42 -16.53 -7.97
C SER A 16 16.15 -15.78 -9.08
N ASN A 17 17.31 -15.18 -8.77
CA ASN A 17 18.12 -14.40 -9.70
C ASN A 17 17.35 -13.21 -10.34
N ALA A 18 16.32 -12.71 -9.65
CA ALA A 18 15.42 -11.67 -10.14
C ALA A 18 15.64 -10.36 -9.35
N SER A 19 16.35 -9.38 -9.92
CA SER A 19 16.73 -8.17 -9.18
C SER A 19 15.57 -7.17 -9.00
N ALA A 20 15.10 -6.99 -7.77
CA ALA A 20 14.10 -5.98 -7.42
C ALA A 20 14.56 -4.55 -7.75
N ASN A 21 15.87 -4.27 -7.62
CA ASN A 21 16.47 -2.97 -7.95
C ASN A 21 16.49 -2.69 -9.46
N ARG A 22 16.19 -3.69 -10.30
CA ARG A 22 16.04 -3.57 -11.76
C ARG A 22 14.59 -3.79 -12.22
N GLY A 23 13.63 -3.74 -11.29
CA GLY A 23 12.21 -3.91 -11.61
C GLY A 23 11.72 -5.36 -11.73
N ALA A 24 12.58 -6.36 -11.52
CA ALA A 24 12.24 -7.78 -11.58
C ALA A 24 11.89 -8.35 -10.19
N CYS A 25 11.17 -7.60 -9.36
CA CYS A 25 10.84 -8.04 -8.00
C CYS A 25 9.75 -9.12 -8.02
N GLU A 26 10.05 -10.30 -7.46
CA GLU A 26 9.09 -11.41 -7.28
C GLU A 26 8.27 -11.33 -5.98
N GLN A 27 8.49 -10.28 -5.17
CA GLN A 27 7.69 -9.99 -3.97
C GLN A 27 7.74 -11.08 -2.89
N ASN A 28 8.88 -11.76 -2.74
CA ASN A 28 9.06 -12.82 -1.74
C ASN A 28 8.69 -12.39 -0.32
N CYS A 29 8.99 -11.14 0.06
CA CYS A 29 8.61 -10.60 1.37
C CYS A 29 7.10 -10.65 1.67
N ARG A 30 6.24 -10.87 0.66
CA ARG A 30 4.78 -10.95 0.82
C ARG A 30 4.26 -12.37 1.03
N LYS A 31 5.12 -13.39 0.95
CA LYS A 31 4.74 -14.79 1.12
C LYS A 31 4.66 -15.16 2.60
N GLU A 32 4.03 -16.29 2.87
CA GLU A 32 4.06 -16.96 4.18
C GLU A 32 5.41 -17.63 4.39
N TYR A 33 5.89 -17.63 5.62
CA TYR A 33 7.16 -18.23 6.01
C TYR A 33 7.00 -19.02 7.30
N GLU A 34 7.55 -20.23 7.31
CA GLU A 34 7.82 -20.96 8.55
C GLU A 34 9.20 -20.58 9.10
N VAL A 35 9.30 -20.38 10.42
CA VAL A 35 10.58 -20.12 11.09
C VAL A 35 11.03 -21.38 11.81
N THR A 36 12.23 -21.84 11.45
CA THR A 36 12.87 -23.01 12.05
C THR A 36 14.12 -22.58 12.79
N ASP A 37 14.20 -22.91 14.07
CA ASP A 37 15.45 -22.85 14.83
C ASP A 37 16.44 -23.87 14.24
N LYS A 38 17.60 -23.38 13.78
CA LYS A 38 18.59 -24.22 13.11
C LYS A 38 19.33 -25.16 14.06
N ASP A 39 19.43 -24.82 15.33
CA ASP A 39 20.18 -25.63 16.31
C ASP A 39 19.32 -26.78 16.83
N THR A 40 18.03 -26.54 17.06
CA THR A 40 17.11 -27.55 17.60
C THR A 40 16.24 -28.22 16.54
N GLY A 41 16.13 -27.64 15.34
CA GLY A 41 15.23 -28.09 14.27
C GLY A 41 13.75 -27.83 14.55
N LYS A 42 13.42 -27.16 15.66
CA LYS A 42 12.03 -26.88 16.03
C LYS A 42 11.47 -25.73 15.21
N LYS A 43 10.27 -25.92 14.67
CA LYS A 43 9.49 -24.86 14.05
C LYS A 43 8.79 -24.03 15.12
N LEU A 44 8.88 -22.71 15.02
CA LEU A 44 8.11 -21.78 15.86
C LEU A 44 6.70 -21.65 15.28
N ILE A 45 5.69 -21.71 16.16
CA ILE A 45 4.32 -21.36 15.79
C ILE A 45 4.22 -19.85 15.84
N ILE A 46 3.89 -19.23 14.70
CA ILE A 46 3.76 -17.78 14.57
C ILE A 46 2.30 -17.47 14.22
N ASP A 47 1.67 -16.59 14.98
CA ASP A 47 0.26 -16.21 14.75
C ASP A 47 0.03 -15.63 13.35
N ASN A 48 0.99 -14.86 12.83
CA ASN A 48 0.98 -14.32 11.46
C ASN A 48 2.21 -14.78 10.67
N GLU A 49 2.02 -15.73 9.75
CA GLU A 49 3.08 -16.30 8.91
C GLU A 49 3.62 -15.31 7.85
N PHE A 50 2.98 -14.16 7.65
CA PHE A 50 3.44 -13.08 6.77
C PHE A 50 4.47 -12.15 7.42
N ILE A 51 5.49 -12.74 8.06
CA ILE A 51 6.46 -12.08 8.94
C ILE A 51 7.30 -10.95 8.29
N MET A 52 7.33 -10.87 6.95
CA MET A 52 8.07 -9.85 6.20
C MET A 52 7.17 -8.96 5.35
N SER A 53 5.84 -9.07 5.48
CA SER A 53 4.87 -8.37 4.64
C SER A 53 4.32 -7.14 5.37
N PRO A 54 4.89 -5.93 5.20
CA PRO A 54 4.35 -4.74 5.84
C PRO A 54 3.02 -4.32 5.21
N ASN A 55 2.15 -3.72 6.04
CA ASN A 55 1.01 -2.96 5.54
C ASN A 55 1.46 -1.83 4.60
N ASP A 56 0.51 -1.25 3.89
CA ASP A 56 0.78 -0.02 3.14
C ASP A 56 0.78 1.18 4.10
N ILE A 57 1.62 2.17 3.81
CA ILE A 57 1.74 3.37 4.64
C ILE A 57 0.63 4.35 4.24
N SER A 58 -0.09 4.87 5.23
CA SER A 58 -0.96 6.03 5.11
C SER A 58 -0.49 7.12 6.05
N THR A 59 -0.29 8.32 5.54
CA THR A 59 0.02 9.50 6.36
C THR A 59 -1.19 10.41 6.52
N LEU A 60 -2.37 10.00 6.06
CA LEU A 60 -3.59 10.82 6.09
C LEU A 60 -4.02 11.25 7.49
N GLU A 61 -3.57 10.56 8.54
CA GLU A 61 -3.87 10.90 9.94
C GLU A 61 -3.03 12.06 10.46
N PHE A 62 -1.82 12.24 9.92
CA PHE A 62 -0.82 13.21 10.40
C PHE A 62 -0.20 14.00 9.24
N LEU A 63 -0.99 14.21 8.17
CA LEU A 63 -0.51 14.86 6.95
C LEU A 63 -0.15 16.33 7.22
N ASP A 64 -0.91 17.00 8.08
CA ASP A 64 -0.61 18.33 8.62
C ASP A 64 0.80 18.39 9.24
N THR A 65 1.10 17.49 10.17
CA THR A 65 2.42 17.39 10.83
C THR A 65 3.53 17.13 9.79
N LEU A 66 3.25 16.30 8.79
CA LEU A 66 4.20 16.03 7.70
C LEU A 66 4.50 17.28 6.88
N LEU A 67 3.50 18.12 6.60
CA LEU A 67 3.71 19.39 5.89
C LEU A 67 4.47 20.41 6.74
N GLU A 68 4.17 20.49 8.03
CA GLU A 68 4.86 21.37 8.99
C GLU A 68 6.35 21.06 9.13
N SER A 69 6.75 19.79 8.92
CA SER A 69 8.16 19.39 8.93
C SER A 69 9.01 20.04 7.81
N GLY A 70 8.38 20.74 6.87
CA GLY A 70 9.06 21.45 5.78
C GLY A 70 9.18 20.64 4.48
N VAL A 71 8.57 19.47 4.39
CA VAL A 71 8.48 18.66 3.16
C VAL A 71 7.91 19.51 2.01
N LYS A 72 8.59 19.50 0.87
CA LYS A 72 8.19 20.25 -0.32
C LYS A 72 7.53 19.39 -1.41
N VAL A 73 7.81 18.09 -1.40
CA VAL A 73 7.33 17.16 -2.41
C VAL A 73 6.80 15.91 -1.73
N LEU A 74 5.51 15.64 -1.95
CA LEU A 74 4.89 14.37 -1.58
C LEU A 74 4.81 13.50 -2.83
N LYS A 75 5.44 12.32 -2.78
CA LYS A 75 5.34 11.31 -3.82
C LYS A 75 4.45 10.18 -3.33
N ILE A 76 3.38 9.92 -4.06
CA ILE A 76 2.47 8.79 -3.81
C ILE A 76 2.78 7.68 -4.83
N GLU A 77 2.96 6.44 -4.35
CA GLU A 77 3.28 5.29 -5.19
C GLU A 77 2.03 4.75 -5.90
N GLY A 78 2.09 4.64 -7.22
CA GLY A 78 0.97 4.19 -8.06
C GLY A 78 1.39 3.23 -9.18
N ARG A 79 2.65 2.77 -9.23
CA ARG A 79 3.14 1.87 -10.26
C ARG A 79 2.38 0.54 -10.25
N ALA A 80 1.99 0.08 -11.42
CA ALA A 80 1.22 -1.15 -11.60
C ALA A 80 -0.06 -1.16 -10.74
N ARG A 81 -0.75 -0.02 -10.68
CA ARG A 81 -2.06 0.12 -10.06
C ARG A 81 -3.10 0.51 -11.09
N SER A 82 -4.36 0.17 -10.82
CA SER A 82 -5.46 0.51 -11.71
C SER A 82 -5.68 2.04 -11.74
N PRO A 83 -6.26 2.59 -12.82
CA PRO A 83 -6.63 4.00 -12.87
C PRO A 83 -7.52 4.44 -11.70
N GLU A 84 -8.43 3.58 -11.26
CA GLU A 84 -9.28 3.86 -10.09
C GLU A 84 -8.48 3.92 -8.78
N TYR A 85 -7.51 3.03 -8.57
CA TYR A 85 -6.64 3.12 -7.39
C TYR A 85 -5.96 4.48 -7.35
N VAL A 86 -5.37 4.91 -8.48
CA VAL A 86 -4.72 6.21 -8.59
C VAL A 86 -5.72 7.32 -8.30
N PHE A 87 -6.91 7.29 -8.90
CA PHE A 87 -7.94 8.29 -8.65
C PHE A 87 -8.32 8.37 -7.17
N LYS A 88 -8.70 7.26 -6.53
CA LYS A 88 -9.18 7.25 -5.14
C LYS A 88 -8.11 7.67 -4.14
N VAL A 89 -6.88 7.18 -4.30
CA VAL A 89 -5.77 7.56 -3.41
C VAL A 89 -5.43 9.04 -3.59
N ILE A 90 -5.26 9.52 -4.82
CA ILE A 90 -4.94 10.94 -5.07
C ILE A 90 -6.09 11.85 -4.63
N TYR A 91 -7.34 11.43 -4.84
CA TYR A 91 -8.51 12.15 -4.37
C TYR A 91 -8.49 12.33 -2.85
N ALA A 92 -8.31 11.25 -2.10
CA ALA A 92 -8.25 11.31 -0.64
C ALA A 92 -7.16 12.26 -0.14
N TYR A 93 -5.92 12.14 -0.66
CA TYR A 93 -4.83 13.04 -0.29
C TYR A 93 -5.10 14.49 -0.72
N ARG A 94 -5.73 14.72 -1.87
CA ARG A 94 -6.10 16.08 -2.31
C ARG A 94 -7.15 16.71 -1.39
N GLN A 95 -8.16 15.95 -0.99
CA GLN A 95 -9.18 16.42 -0.04
C GLN A 95 -8.56 16.77 1.31
N ALA A 96 -7.65 15.93 1.81
CA ALA A 96 -6.88 16.20 3.03
C ALA A 96 -6.06 17.50 2.93
N LEU A 97 -5.31 17.70 1.84
CA LEU A 97 -4.55 18.92 1.60
C LEU A 97 -5.45 20.17 1.56
N ASN A 98 -6.58 20.10 0.87
CA ASN A 98 -7.54 21.20 0.81
C ASN A 98 -8.13 21.50 2.19
N ALA A 99 -8.46 20.47 2.98
CA ALA A 99 -8.97 20.64 4.34
C ALA A 99 -7.93 21.29 5.26
N ILE A 100 -6.65 20.93 5.13
CA ILE A 100 -5.56 21.58 5.88
C ILE A 100 -5.49 23.05 5.53
N GLN A 101 -5.50 23.38 4.23
CA GLN A 101 -5.46 24.77 3.75
C GLN A 101 -6.65 25.60 4.25
N ASN A 102 -7.83 24.98 4.35
CA ASN A 102 -9.05 25.65 4.77
C ASN A 102 -9.29 25.64 6.29
N GLY A 103 -8.40 25.02 7.07
CA GLY A 103 -8.58 24.88 8.52
C GLY A 103 -9.69 23.92 8.94
N THR A 104 -10.10 23.00 8.06
CA THR A 104 -11.17 22.01 8.30
C THR A 104 -10.64 20.57 8.42
N TYR A 105 -9.33 20.39 8.58
CA TYR A 105 -8.70 19.08 8.75
C TYR A 105 -8.87 18.60 10.20
N THR A 106 -9.90 17.80 10.43
CA THR A 106 -10.18 17.15 11.72
C THR A 106 -10.02 15.64 11.61
N LYS A 107 -9.99 14.96 12.76
CA LYS A 107 -9.93 13.49 12.81
C LYS A 107 -11.12 12.85 12.10
N GLU A 108 -12.33 13.36 12.31
CA GLU A 108 -13.56 12.86 11.70
C GLU A 108 -13.55 13.03 10.18
N PHE A 109 -13.04 14.18 9.71
CA PHE A 109 -12.84 14.41 8.28
C PHE A 109 -11.86 13.39 7.69
N VAL A 110 -10.72 13.17 8.34
CA VAL A 110 -9.74 12.18 7.89
C VAL A 110 -10.33 10.77 7.86
N GLU A 111 -11.04 10.35 8.91
CA GLU A 111 -11.72 9.06 8.97
C GLU A 111 -12.69 8.86 7.80
N SER A 112 -13.38 9.93 7.39
CA SER A 112 -14.29 9.89 6.22
C SER A 112 -13.59 9.60 4.88
N LEU A 113 -12.27 9.79 4.79
CA LEU A 113 -11.49 9.53 3.58
C LEU A 113 -11.06 8.06 3.46
N TYR A 114 -10.87 7.35 4.57
CA TYR A 114 -10.39 5.96 4.58
C TYR A 114 -11.21 4.98 3.74
N PRO A 115 -12.56 5.06 3.66
CA PRO A 115 -13.34 4.21 2.79
C PRO A 115 -12.89 4.21 1.32
N GLN A 116 -12.32 5.32 0.82
CA GLN A 116 -11.78 5.40 -0.53
C GLN A 116 -10.54 4.52 -0.72
N LEU A 117 -9.66 4.47 0.29
CA LEU A 117 -8.42 3.68 0.26
C LEU A 117 -8.71 2.19 0.49
N GLU A 118 -9.68 1.88 1.35
CA GLU A 118 -10.10 0.52 1.64
C GLU A 118 -10.81 -0.16 0.47
N ASP A 119 -11.47 0.62 -0.39
CA ASP A 119 -12.15 0.11 -1.59
C ASP A 119 -11.18 -0.36 -2.69
N VAL A 120 -9.92 0.08 -2.64
CA VAL A 120 -8.91 -0.22 -3.67
C VAL A 120 -7.80 -1.06 -3.09
N TYR A 121 -6.94 -1.60 -3.97
CA TYR A 121 -5.87 -2.52 -3.56
C TYR A 121 -5.08 -1.96 -2.38
N ASN A 122 -5.11 -2.65 -1.24
CA ASN A 122 -4.33 -2.33 -0.06
C ASN A 122 -4.04 -3.63 0.68
N ARG A 123 -3.00 -3.65 1.52
CA ARG A 123 -2.66 -4.80 2.37
C ARG A 123 -2.95 -4.53 3.84
N GLY A 124 -3.94 -3.69 4.13
CA GLY A 124 -4.05 -2.95 5.38
C GLY A 124 -3.25 -1.65 5.33
N LEU A 125 -3.62 -0.70 6.19
CA LEU A 125 -3.01 0.62 6.28
C LEU A 125 -2.42 0.82 7.68
N SER A 126 -1.26 1.46 7.75
CA SER A 126 -0.64 1.85 9.02
C SER A 126 0.10 3.17 8.82
N SER A 127 0.48 3.85 9.90
CA SER A 127 1.43 4.97 9.84
C SER A 127 2.83 4.52 9.41
N GLY A 128 3.10 3.21 9.38
CA GLY A 128 4.46 2.68 9.43
C GLY A 128 5.23 3.23 10.64
N TYR A 129 6.56 3.26 10.54
CA TYR A 129 7.45 3.77 11.59
C TYR A 129 7.41 5.30 11.81
N TYR A 130 6.55 6.04 11.10
CA TYR A 130 6.42 7.48 11.30
C TYR A 130 5.97 7.80 12.74
N LEU A 131 6.49 8.89 13.29
CA LEU A 131 6.18 9.37 14.64
C LEU A 131 6.49 8.36 15.75
N GLY A 132 7.44 7.44 15.53
CA GLY A 132 7.81 6.41 16.51
C GLY A 132 6.74 5.33 16.72
N ARG A 133 5.74 5.26 15.84
CA ARG A 133 4.68 4.26 15.89
C ARG A 133 5.19 2.90 15.42
N GLU A 134 4.52 1.84 15.86
CA GLU A 134 4.82 0.48 15.42
C GLU A 134 4.38 0.27 13.97
N GLN A 135 5.16 -0.53 13.23
CA GLN A 135 4.82 -0.93 11.87
C GLN A 135 3.76 -2.04 11.91
N GLY A 136 2.66 -1.83 11.19
CA GLY A 136 1.67 -2.88 10.99
C GLY A 136 2.11 -3.91 9.94
N TRP A 137 1.71 -5.16 10.13
CA TRP A 137 2.01 -6.28 9.25
C TRP A 137 0.74 -6.76 8.54
N SER A 138 0.87 -7.11 7.27
CA SER A 138 -0.23 -7.72 6.53
C SER A 138 -0.42 -9.16 6.98
N GLU A 139 -1.65 -9.63 6.90
CA GLU A 139 -2.04 -11.02 7.18
C GLU A 139 -2.53 -11.71 5.90
N VAL A 140 -2.30 -11.08 4.73
CA VAL A 140 -2.69 -11.63 3.44
C VAL A 140 -1.58 -11.41 2.43
N TYR A 141 -1.44 -12.37 1.51
CA TYR A 141 -0.59 -12.22 0.33
C TYR A 141 -1.10 -11.11 -0.61
N GLY A 142 -2.42 -11.10 -0.82
CA GLY A 142 -3.12 -10.35 -1.85
C GLY A 142 -3.59 -8.96 -1.42
N SER A 143 -4.87 -8.68 -1.65
CA SER A 143 -5.52 -7.41 -1.32
C SER A 143 -6.52 -7.62 -0.19
N LYS A 144 -6.57 -6.71 0.79
CA LYS A 144 -7.64 -6.57 1.78
C LYS A 144 -8.73 -5.57 1.34
N ALA A 145 -8.77 -5.23 0.04
CA ALA A 145 -9.76 -4.28 -0.45
C ALA A 145 -11.19 -4.76 -0.18
N ARG A 146 -12.06 -3.87 0.31
CA ARG A 146 -13.49 -4.17 0.58
C ARG A 146 -14.27 -4.50 -0.70
N LYS A 147 -13.77 -4.09 -1.86
CA LYS A 147 -14.37 -4.35 -3.18
C LYS A 147 -13.42 -5.17 -4.03
N GLN A 148 -13.94 -6.26 -4.58
CA GLN A 148 -13.27 -7.02 -5.63
C GLN A 148 -13.95 -6.74 -6.96
N LYS A 149 -13.14 -6.50 -8.00
CA LYS A 149 -13.64 -6.31 -9.36
C LYS A 149 -13.41 -7.57 -10.16
N ILE A 150 -14.42 -7.93 -10.93
CA ILE A 150 -14.39 -9.04 -11.87
C ILE A 150 -14.45 -8.41 -13.26
N GLU A 151 -13.52 -8.80 -14.12
CA GLU A 151 -13.56 -8.40 -15.52
C GLU A 151 -14.71 -9.14 -16.20
N ILE A 152 -15.73 -8.39 -16.61
CA ILE A 152 -16.92 -8.93 -17.28
C ILE A 152 -16.80 -8.89 -18.81
N GLY A 153 -15.83 -8.14 -19.33
CA GLY A 153 -15.62 -7.96 -20.75
C GLY A 153 -14.98 -6.60 -21.05
N LYS A 154 -14.56 -6.44 -22.31
CA LYS A 154 -13.95 -5.21 -22.82
C LYS A 154 -14.94 -4.52 -23.76
N ILE A 155 -15.27 -3.27 -23.47
CA ILE A 155 -16.00 -2.43 -24.43
C ILE A 155 -15.03 -2.11 -25.58
N THR A 156 -15.28 -2.67 -26.75
CA THR A 156 -14.46 -2.42 -27.95
C THR A 156 -14.92 -1.18 -28.69
N ASN A 157 -16.24 -0.96 -28.72
CA ASN A 157 -16.87 0.12 -29.47
C ASN A 157 -17.94 0.77 -28.60
N TYR A 158 -18.00 2.10 -28.60
CA TYR A 158 -19.07 2.88 -27.98
C TYR A 158 -19.53 3.93 -28.99
N PHE A 159 -20.78 3.83 -29.44
CA PHE A 159 -21.36 4.73 -30.44
C PHE A 159 -22.33 5.67 -29.73
N ILE A 160 -22.05 6.99 -29.78
CA ILE A 160 -22.83 8.03 -29.09
C ILE A 160 -24.12 8.34 -29.85
N GLU A 161 -24.14 8.15 -31.17
CA GLU A 161 -25.32 8.29 -32.02
C GLU A 161 -25.31 7.22 -33.13
N PHE A 162 -26.44 6.55 -33.35
CA PHE A 162 -26.67 5.82 -34.59
C PHE A 162 -26.94 6.86 -35.69
N GLN A 163 -25.93 7.18 -36.50
CA GLN A 163 -26.24 7.77 -37.80
C GLN A 163 -26.79 6.66 -38.69
N VAL A 164 -28.12 6.65 -38.81
CA VAL A 164 -28.89 5.86 -39.80
C VAL A 164 -28.86 6.60 -41.13
#